data_AF-A0AAD2DEA5-F1
#
_entry.id   AF-A0AAD2DEA5-F1
#
_cell.length_a   1.000
_cell.length_b   1.000
_cell.length_c   1.000
_cell.angle_alpha   90.00
_cell.angle_beta   90.00
_cell.angle_gamma   90.00
#
_symmetry.space_group_name_H-M   'P 1'
#
loop_
_entity.id
_entity.type
_entity.pdbx_description
1 polymer ?
#
loop_
_entity_poly.entity_id
_entity_poly.type
_entity_poly.pdbx_seq_one_letter_code
_entity_poly.pdbx_strand_id
1 'polypeptide(L)'
;MQTLGKRIISDNTFIDEEDAFWIGRMNNGDDIVATWIDYNEALKMYKRDMVGGFNDRKEGHNENTGIVYLYLSEEDFKNKKYRHVSEVNEYISDNMLMMYTNEETLRMSVLAMERIEYFIEAIKNEQIEGLVKIGLEVDEEYKNDDDTFREHIWFHIKEIDGLKAQAILTQEPYYIKDLHAETEMEIDLNNLTDWILYTPNGEIAPDSVYLLEEV
;
A
#
# COMPACT_ATOMS: atom_id res chain seq x y z
N MET A 1 -6.73 -2.13 -0.81
CA MET A 1 -7.47 -3.41 -0.89
C MET A 1 -7.07 -4.38 0.22
N GLN A 2 -5.78 -4.43 0.60
CA GLN A 2 -5.31 -5.25 1.72
C GLN A 2 -5.94 -4.87 3.07
N THR A 3 -6.31 -3.62 3.33
CA THR A 3 -6.92 -3.21 4.62
C THR A 3 -8.29 -3.83 4.89
N LEU A 4 -9.16 -3.94 3.88
CA LEU A 4 -10.49 -4.57 4.02
C LEU A 4 -10.38 -6.09 3.91
N GLY A 5 -9.64 -6.57 2.89
CA GLY A 5 -9.44 -8.00 2.65
C GLY A 5 -8.76 -8.71 3.82
N LYS A 6 -7.73 -8.10 4.43
CA LYS A 6 -7.08 -8.63 5.63
C LYS A 6 -8.05 -8.70 6.81
N ARG A 7 -8.81 -7.63 7.10
CA ARG A 7 -9.76 -7.65 8.22
C ARG A 7 -10.74 -8.81 8.09
N ILE A 8 -11.25 -9.03 6.87
CA ILE A 8 -12.17 -10.15 6.59
C ILE A 8 -11.47 -11.51 6.77
N ILE A 9 -10.28 -11.67 6.18
CA ILE A 9 -9.63 -12.99 6.06
C ILE A 9 -8.86 -13.37 7.33
N SER A 10 -8.07 -12.45 7.86
CA SER A 10 -7.14 -12.68 8.97
C SER A 10 -7.79 -12.39 10.32
N ASP A 11 -8.47 -11.25 10.44
CA ASP A 11 -8.98 -10.78 11.73
C ASP A 11 -10.40 -11.33 12.00
N ASN A 12 -11.03 -11.93 10.98
CA ASN A 12 -12.43 -12.37 10.98
C ASN A 12 -13.39 -11.26 11.46
N THR A 13 -13.04 -10.01 11.14
CA THR A 13 -13.84 -8.83 11.46
C THR A 13 -14.16 -8.07 10.18
N PHE A 14 -15.27 -7.35 10.18
CA PHE A 14 -15.62 -6.45 9.09
C PHE A 14 -16.02 -5.11 9.68
N ILE A 15 -15.68 -4.04 8.98
CA ILE A 15 -16.15 -2.71 9.36
C ILE A 15 -17.66 -2.66 9.11
N ASP A 16 -18.41 -2.04 10.02
CA ASP A 16 -19.85 -1.91 9.88
C ASP A 16 -20.19 -1.06 8.63
N GLU A 17 -21.39 -1.23 8.11
CA GLU A 17 -21.87 -0.46 6.96
C GLU A 17 -21.82 1.05 7.28
N GLU A 18 -21.44 1.87 6.29
CA GLU A 18 -21.31 3.34 6.39
C GLU A 18 -20.18 3.87 7.29
N ASP A 19 -19.53 3.02 8.08
CA ASP A 19 -18.39 3.42 8.90
C ASP A 19 -17.22 3.85 8.01
N ALA A 20 -16.48 4.84 8.51
CA ALA A 20 -15.33 5.41 7.84
C ALA A 20 -14.06 4.62 8.19
N PHE A 21 -13.25 4.33 7.18
CA PHE A 21 -11.89 3.83 7.38
C PHE A 21 -10.91 4.58 6.49
N TRP A 22 -9.85 5.08 7.12
CA TRP A 22 -8.75 5.73 6.43
C TRP A 22 -7.97 4.71 5.62
N ILE A 23 -7.66 5.03 4.36
CA ILE A 23 -6.93 4.14 3.45
C ILE A 23 -5.64 4.76 2.89
N GLY A 24 -5.41 6.06 3.09
CA GLY A 24 -4.20 6.71 2.62
C GLY A 24 -4.35 8.23 2.49
N ARG A 25 -3.40 8.85 1.83
CA ARG A 25 -3.32 10.30 1.60
C ARG A 25 -3.09 10.60 0.12
N MET A 26 -3.86 11.54 -0.41
CA MET A 26 -3.77 12.04 -1.77
C MET A 26 -2.57 12.98 -1.94
N ASN A 27 -2.16 13.24 -3.18
CA ASN A 27 -0.99 14.10 -3.46
C ASN A 27 -1.18 15.55 -3.00
N ASN A 28 -2.42 16.01 -2.89
CA ASN A 28 -2.73 17.35 -2.38
C ASN A 28 -2.65 17.44 -0.85
N GLY A 29 -2.32 16.33 -0.17
CA GLY A 29 -2.21 16.26 1.29
C GLY A 29 -3.53 15.97 2.00
N ASP A 30 -4.63 15.76 1.29
CA ASP A 30 -5.91 15.36 1.90
C ASP A 30 -5.97 13.84 2.11
N ASP A 31 -6.78 13.41 3.08
CA ASP A 31 -6.98 12.01 3.38
C ASP A 31 -7.92 11.31 2.38
N ILE A 32 -7.61 10.06 2.07
CA ILE A 32 -8.51 9.14 1.39
C ILE A 32 -9.22 8.31 2.46
N VAL A 33 -10.49 8.60 2.67
CA VAL A 33 -11.35 7.87 3.60
C VAL A 33 -12.39 7.10 2.82
N ALA A 34 -12.41 5.79 3.00
CA ALA A 34 -13.36 4.91 2.35
C ALA A 34 -14.46 4.47 3.30
N THR A 35 -15.55 4.00 2.71
CA THR A 35 -16.69 3.37 3.36
C THR A 35 -17.29 2.33 2.42
N TRP A 36 -18.25 1.54 2.90
CA TRP A 36 -19.03 0.65 2.05
C TRP A 36 -20.50 0.69 2.45
N ILE A 37 -21.37 0.42 1.48
CA ILE A 37 -22.82 0.26 1.69
C ILE A 37 -23.35 -0.98 0.99
N ASP A 38 -24.48 -1.52 1.44
CA ASP A 38 -25.15 -2.65 0.80
C ASP A 38 -25.48 -2.32 -0.66
N TYR A 39 -25.25 -3.28 -1.54
CA TYR A 39 -25.45 -3.05 -2.98
C TYR A 39 -26.90 -2.67 -3.32
N ASN A 40 -27.91 -3.13 -2.56
CA ASN A 40 -29.30 -2.77 -2.81
C ASN A 40 -29.54 -1.28 -2.54
N GLU A 41 -28.89 -0.69 -1.55
CA GLU A 41 -28.98 0.74 -1.27
C GLU A 41 -28.18 1.54 -2.30
N ALA A 42 -26.96 1.11 -2.60
CA ALA A 42 -26.11 1.75 -3.60
C ALA A 42 -26.77 1.83 -4.99
N LEU A 43 -27.37 0.72 -5.46
CA LEU A 43 -27.98 0.66 -6.78
C LEU A 43 -29.21 1.57 -6.94
N LYS A 44 -29.82 2.04 -5.84
CA LYS A 44 -30.89 3.06 -5.90
C LYS A 44 -30.37 4.43 -6.37
N MET A 45 -29.06 4.66 -6.27
CA MET A 45 -28.41 5.91 -6.69
C MET A 45 -28.13 5.95 -8.20
N TYR A 46 -28.30 4.83 -8.91
CA TYR A 46 -28.00 4.71 -10.33
C TYR A 46 -29.23 4.40 -11.17
N LYS A 47 -29.06 4.49 -12.49
CA LYS A 47 -30.10 4.09 -13.46
C LYS A 47 -30.34 2.57 -13.36
N ARG A 48 -31.62 2.19 -13.37
CA ARG A 48 -32.05 0.79 -13.19
C ARG A 48 -31.55 -0.17 -14.28
N ASP A 49 -31.29 0.35 -15.46
CA ASP A 49 -30.85 -0.38 -16.66
C ASP A 49 -29.34 -0.31 -16.91
N MET A 50 -28.55 0.16 -15.93
CA MET A 50 -27.09 0.13 -16.03
C MET A 50 -26.54 -1.29 -16.04
N VAL A 51 -25.41 -1.47 -16.72
CA VAL A 51 -24.58 -2.68 -16.61
C VAL A 51 -24.08 -2.82 -15.17
N GLY A 52 -24.14 -4.05 -14.63
CA GLY A 52 -23.82 -4.36 -13.23
C GLY A 52 -24.92 -4.02 -12.23
N GLY A 53 -26.08 -3.52 -12.71
CA GLY A 53 -27.22 -3.12 -11.89
C GLY A 53 -28.12 -4.28 -11.48
N PHE A 54 -29.33 -3.97 -10.99
CA PHE A 54 -30.28 -4.98 -10.47
C PHE A 54 -30.62 -6.10 -11.46
N ASN A 55 -30.61 -5.81 -12.77
CA ASN A 55 -30.92 -6.82 -13.78
C ASN A 55 -29.84 -7.89 -13.90
N ASP A 56 -28.57 -7.51 -13.71
CA ASP A 56 -27.41 -8.40 -13.88
C ASP A 56 -27.13 -9.23 -12.62
N ARG A 57 -27.84 -8.94 -11.52
CA ARG A 57 -27.73 -9.62 -10.22
C ARG A 57 -28.91 -10.55 -9.93
N LYS A 58 -29.65 -11.01 -10.93
CA LYS A 58 -30.77 -11.95 -10.71
C LYS A 58 -30.30 -13.38 -10.50
N GLU A 59 -29.23 -13.78 -11.19
CA GLU A 59 -28.74 -15.16 -11.22
C GLU A 59 -27.47 -15.38 -10.37
N GLY A 60 -26.88 -14.31 -9.83
CA GLY A 60 -25.70 -14.37 -8.96
C GLY A 60 -25.27 -12.99 -8.45
N HIS A 61 -24.32 -12.97 -7.52
CA HIS A 61 -23.80 -11.74 -6.89
C HIS A 61 -24.88 -10.86 -6.24
N ASN A 62 -25.86 -11.50 -5.60
CA ASN A 62 -27.06 -10.88 -5.05
C ASN A 62 -27.22 -11.04 -3.53
N GLU A 63 -26.24 -11.66 -2.89
CA GLU A 63 -26.16 -11.85 -1.45
C GLU A 63 -24.78 -11.42 -0.95
N ASN A 64 -24.74 -10.75 0.21
CA ASN A 64 -23.50 -10.36 0.90
C ASN A 64 -22.49 -9.59 0.02
N THR A 65 -22.98 -8.66 -0.80
CA THR A 65 -22.11 -7.77 -1.59
C THR A 65 -22.30 -6.31 -1.20
N GLY A 66 -21.19 -5.62 -0.98
CA GLY A 66 -21.15 -4.17 -0.75
C GLY A 66 -20.52 -3.42 -1.92
N ILE A 67 -20.80 -2.12 -2.00
CA ILE A 67 -20.13 -1.18 -2.92
C ILE A 67 -19.30 -0.20 -2.10
N VAL A 68 -18.04 -0.01 -2.50
CA VAL A 68 -17.10 0.89 -1.84
C VAL A 68 -17.26 2.32 -2.37
N TYR A 69 -17.30 3.26 -1.44
CA TYR A 69 -17.37 4.71 -1.69
C TYR A 69 -16.32 5.45 -0.86
N LEU A 70 -16.22 6.77 -1.09
CA LEU A 70 -15.35 7.67 -0.35
C LEU A 70 -16.15 8.72 0.43
N TYR A 71 -15.56 9.20 1.52
CA TYR A 71 -15.88 10.47 2.14
C TYR A 71 -14.71 11.43 1.89
N LEU A 72 -14.95 12.53 1.17
CA LEU A 72 -13.89 13.50 0.84
C LEU A 72 -13.79 14.64 1.86
N SER A 73 -14.65 14.65 2.87
CA SER A 73 -14.65 15.62 3.96
C SER A 73 -15.39 15.07 5.18
N GLU A 74 -15.16 15.68 6.33
CA GLU A 74 -15.93 15.38 7.55
C GLU A 74 -17.42 15.70 7.37
N GLU A 75 -17.76 16.69 6.54
CA GLU A 75 -19.14 17.01 6.18
C GLU A 75 -19.78 15.89 5.36
N ASP A 76 -19.05 15.33 4.38
CA ASP A 76 -19.52 14.17 3.62
C ASP A 76 -19.79 12.98 4.55
N PHE A 77 -18.92 12.72 5.54
CA PHE A 77 -19.14 11.68 6.55
C PHE A 77 -20.38 11.95 7.41
N LYS A 78 -20.49 13.15 8.02
CA LYS A 78 -21.62 13.52 8.89
C LYS A 78 -22.98 13.44 8.19
N ASN A 79 -22.99 13.78 6.90
CA ASN A 79 -24.20 13.79 6.08
C ASN A 79 -24.42 12.49 5.28
N LYS A 80 -23.56 11.47 5.45
CA LYS A 80 -23.60 10.22 4.67
C LYS A 80 -23.62 10.46 3.16
N LYS A 81 -22.84 11.43 2.71
CA LYS A 81 -22.71 11.79 1.30
C LYS A 81 -21.60 10.97 0.68
N TYR A 82 -21.98 9.84 0.09
CA TYR A 82 -21.06 8.93 -0.58
C TYR A 82 -20.54 9.53 -1.88
N ARG A 83 -19.22 9.57 -2.04
CA ARG A 83 -18.53 10.04 -3.24
C ARG A 83 -17.99 8.85 -4.02
N HIS A 84 -18.14 8.89 -5.34
CA HIS A 84 -17.67 7.79 -6.18
C HIS A 84 -16.14 7.75 -6.17
N VAL A 85 -15.56 6.55 -6.21
CA VAL A 85 -14.08 6.39 -6.19
C VAL A 85 -13.37 7.11 -7.33
N SER A 86 -14.06 7.39 -8.44
CA SER A 86 -13.49 8.14 -9.56
C SER A 86 -13.30 9.64 -9.27
N GLU A 87 -13.91 10.17 -8.21
CA GLU A 87 -13.81 11.60 -7.87
C GLU A 87 -12.41 12.01 -7.41
N VAL A 88 -11.57 11.04 -7.07
CA VAL A 88 -10.18 11.26 -6.67
C VAL A 88 -9.17 10.93 -7.77
N ASN A 89 -9.62 10.60 -8.99
CA ASN A 89 -8.73 10.22 -10.08
C ASN A 89 -7.66 11.28 -10.39
N GLU A 90 -7.97 12.57 -10.25
CA GLU A 90 -7.02 13.66 -10.49
C GLU A 90 -6.05 13.89 -9.32
N TYR A 91 -6.36 13.34 -8.14
CA TYR A 91 -5.59 13.50 -6.90
C TYR A 91 -4.80 12.25 -6.51
N ILE A 92 -5.06 11.13 -7.19
CA ILE A 92 -4.28 9.89 -7.14
C ILE A 92 -3.29 9.93 -8.30
N SER A 93 -1.99 10.03 -7.99
CA SER A 93 -0.90 9.89 -8.97
C SER A 93 0.11 8.87 -8.46
N ASP A 94 1.24 8.75 -9.14
CA ASP A 94 2.30 7.77 -8.87
C ASP A 94 2.86 7.84 -7.43
N ASN A 95 2.69 8.96 -6.70
CA ASN A 95 3.22 9.15 -5.34
C ASN A 95 2.14 9.16 -4.22
N MET A 96 1.02 8.46 -4.41
CA MET A 96 -0.02 8.32 -3.39
C MET A 96 0.49 7.52 -2.18
N LEU A 97 0.30 8.05 -0.97
CA LEU A 97 0.62 7.34 0.26
C LEU A 97 -0.55 6.43 0.67
N MET A 98 -0.34 5.12 0.65
CA MET A 98 -1.34 4.15 1.10
C MET A 98 -1.10 3.73 2.54
N MET A 99 -2.16 3.63 3.34
CA MET A 99 -2.05 3.11 4.70
C MET A 99 -2.05 1.58 4.69
N TYR A 100 -1.02 1.02 5.31
CA TYR A 100 -1.01 -0.35 5.81
C TYR A 100 -1.15 -0.33 7.33
N THR A 101 -1.85 -1.32 7.89
CA THR A 101 -1.93 -1.47 9.36
C THR A 101 -0.55 -1.85 9.90
N ASN A 102 -0.19 -1.43 11.12
CA ASN A 102 1.10 -1.78 11.75
C ASN A 102 1.42 -3.28 11.71
N GLU A 103 0.41 -4.12 11.95
CA GLU A 103 0.57 -5.58 11.88
C GLU A 103 0.85 -6.08 10.45
N GLU A 104 0.26 -5.45 9.44
CA GLU A 104 0.53 -5.82 8.04
C GLU A 104 1.93 -5.38 7.64
N THR A 105 2.34 -4.17 8.02
CA THR A 105 3.72 -3.70 7.84
C THR A 105 4.72 -4.64 8.53
N LEU A 106 4.40 -5.10 9.74
CA LEU A 106 5.23 -6.08 10.47
C LEU A 106 5.27 -7.43 9.75
N ARG A 107 4.13 -7.96 9.29
CA ARG A 107 4.06 -9.22 8.53
C ARG A 107 4.92 -9.14 7.26
N MET A 108 4.79 -8.06 6.50
CA MET A 108 5.58 -7.81 5.29
C MET A 108 7.08 -7.74 5.61
N SER A 109 7.47 -6.98 6.63
CA SER A 109 8.86 -6.86 7.07
C SER A 109 9.47 -8.21 7.48
N VAL A 110 8.75 -9.00 8.29
CA VAL A 110 9.20 -10.33 8.70
C VAL A 110 9.38 -11.25 7.49
N LEU A 111 8.43 -11.25 6.55
CA LEU A 111 8.51 -12.07 5.34
C LEU A 111 9.66 -11.63 4.42
N ALA A 112 9.83 -10.32 4.24
CA ALA A 112 10.91 -9.75 3.44
C ALA A 112 12.27 -10.15 4.00
N MET A 113 12.43 -10.07 5.33
CA MET A 113 13.65 -10.46 6.02
C MET A 113 13.88 -11.98 6.00
N GLU A 114 12.84 -12.79 6.18
CA GLU A 114 12.93 -14.26 6.06
C GLU A 114 13.43 -14.68 4.67
N ARG A 115 13.08 -13.91 3.63
CA ARG A 115 13.41 -14.21 2.22
C ARG A 115 14.57 -13.39 1.67
N ILE A 116 15.31 -12.66 2.51
CA ILE A 116 16.36 -11.73 2.06
C ILE A 116 17.51 -12.43 1.33
N GLU A 117 17.82 -13.69 1.66
CA GLU A 117 18.90 -14.44 1.00
C GLU A 117 18.63 -14.64 -0.50
N TYR A 118 17.36 -14.81 -0.90
CA TYR A 118 16.98 -14.90 -2.32
C TYR A 118 17.25 -13.59 -3.06
N PHE A 119 16.95 -12.45 -2.42
CA PHE A 119 17.25 -11.14 -2.97
C PHE A 119 18.75 -10.93 -3.13
N ILE A 120 19.54 -11.21 -2.09
CA ILE A 120 21.01 -11.06 -2.10
C ILE A 120 21.64 -11.93 -3.19
N GLU A 121 21.14 -13.16 -3.39
CA GLU A 121 21.65 -14.03 -4.44
C GLU A 121 21.26 -13.54 -5.84
N ALA A 122 20.00 -13.12 -6.03
CA ALA A 122 19.48 -12.72 -7.33
C ALA A 122 20.17 -11.47 -7.90
N ILE A 123 20.44 -10.45 -7.07
CA ILE A 123 21.07 -9.21 -7.52
C ILE A 123 22.55 -9.35 -7.92
N LYS A 124 23.16 -10.54 -7.72
CA LYS A 124 24.49 -10.85 -8.28
C LYS A 124 24.46 -10.98 -9.80
N ASN A 125 23.28 -11.21 -10.38
CA ASN A 125 23.08 -11.18 -11.81
C ASN A 125 22.89 -9.73 -12.27
N GLU A 126 23.80 -9.25 -13.12
CA GLU A 126 23.77 -7.88 -13.67
C GLU A 126 22.50 -7.54 -14.48
N GLN A 127 21.69 -8.53 -14.87
CA GLN A 127 20.40 -8.33 -15.53
C GLN A 127 19.22 -8.15 -14.57
N ILE A 128 19.47 -8.26 -13.26
CA ILE A 128 18.46 -8.15 -12.22
C ILE A 128 18.74 -6.88 -11.41
N GLU A 129 17.77 -5.98 -11.41
CA GLU A 129 17.82 -4.77 -10.57
C GLU A 129 17.07 -5.02 -9.26
N GLY A 130 17.67 -4.63 -8.14
CA GLY A 130 17.09 -4.82 -6.81
C GLY A 130 16.70 -3.50 -6.16
N LEU A 131 15.46 -3.41 -5.69
CA LEU A 131 14.99 -2.35 -4.81
C LEU A 131 14.71 -2.93 -3.42
N VAL A 132 15.03 -2.16 -2.39
CA VAL A 132 14.66 -2.46 -1.00
C VAL A 132 13.89 -1.30 -0.40
N LYS A 133 12.93 -1.60 0.47
CA LYS A 133 12.16 -0.62 1.21
C LYS A 133 12.61 -0.60 2.66
N ILE A 134 13.10 0.54 3.11
CA ILE A 134 13.69 0.70 4.44
C ILE A 134 12.82 1.62 5.29
N GLY A 135 12.59 1.25 6.54
CA GLY A 135 11.96 2.11 7.56
C GLY A 135 12.99 3.06 8.18
N LEU A 136 12.97 4.33 7.78
CA LEU A 136 13.86 5.38 8.28
C LEU A 136 13.25 6.14 9.46
N GLU A 137 14.12 6.65 10.34
CA GLU A 137 13.70 7.61 11.37
C GLU A 137 13.29 8.92 10.72
N VAL A 138 12.20 9.50 11.23
CA VAL A 138 11.72 10.81 10.82
C VAL A 138 12.32 11.92 11.67
N ASP A 139 12.28 13.16 11.18
CA ASP A 139 12.71 14.32 11.95
C ASP A 139 11.86 14.48 13.23
N GLU A 140 12.48 15.02 14.29
CA GLU A 140 11.87 15.16 15.63
C GLU A 140 10.48 15.82 15.62
N GLU A 141 10.22 16.74 14.70
CA GLU A 141 8.92 17.42 14.60
C GLU A 141 7.78 16.53 14.07
N TYR A 142 8.11 15.40 13.46
CA TYR A 142 7.16 14.43 12.92
C TYR A 142 7.06 13.16 13.77
N LYS A 143 7.88 13.02 14.82
CA LYS A 143 7.78 11.91 15.76
C LYS A 143 6.45 11.94 16.50
N ASN A 144 5.87 10.77 16.72
CA ASN A 144 4.67 10.59 17.54
C ASN A 144 5.07 10.08 18.94
N ASP A 145 4.10 10.05 19.85
CA ASP A 145 4.30 9.63 21.25
C ASP A 145 4.82 8.19 21.41
N ASP A 146 4.78 7.37 20.35
CA ASP A 146 5.13 5.95 20.37
C ASP A 146 6.51 5.65 19.76
N ASP A 147 7.30 6.65 19.32
CA ASP A 147 8.68 6.57 18.74
C ASP A 147 8.91 5.46 17.69
N THR A 148 7.83 4.87 17.19
CA THR A 148 7.79 3.74 16.24
C THR A 148 7.41 4.21 14.84
N PHE A 149 7.04 5.49 14.69
CA PHE A 149 6.75 6.06 13.38
C PHE A 149 8.03 6.17 12.55
N ARG A 150 8.04 5.39 11.47
CA ARG A 150 9.13 5.33 10.49
C ARG A 150 8.57 5.68 9.13
N GLU A 151 9.32 6.47 8.37
CA GLU A 151 9.03 6.67 6.95
C GLU A 151 9.61 5.50 6.16
N HIS A 152 8.76 4.82 5.39
CA HIS A 152 9.18 3.63 4.66
C HIS A 152 9.37 3.95 3.19
N ILE A 153 10.61 3.90 2.72
CA ILE A 153 10.99 4.45 1.43
C ILE A 153 11.87 3.50 0.61
N TRP A 154 11.73 3.54 -0.71
CA TRP A 154 12.40 2.64 -1.64
C TRP A 154 13.79 3.15 -2.02
N PHE A 155 14.75 2.22 -2.04
CA PHE A 155 16.13 2.43 -2.44
C PHE A 155 16.51 1.45 -3.55
N HIS A 156 17.23 1.92 -4.56
CA HIS A 156 17.87 1.09 -5.58
C HIS A 156 19.24 0.62 -5.08
N ILE A 157 19.48 -0.69 -5.05
CA ILE A 157 20.74 -1.26 -4.55
C ILE A 157 21.84 -1.13 -5.60
N LYS A 158 23.00 -0.60 -5.20
CA LYS A 158 24.22 -0.61 -5.99
C LYS A 158 25.14 -1.77 -5.62
N GLU A 159 25.41 -1.91 -4.33
CA GLU A 159 26.31 -2.91 -3.78
C GLU A 159 25.76 -3.39 -2.45
N ILE A 160 25.96 -4.68 -2.15
CA ILE A 160 25.51 -5.31 -0.91
C ILE A 160 26.66 -6.10 -0.27
N ASP A 161 26.80 -5.97 1.05
CA ASP A 161 27.71 -6.76 1.87
C ASP A 161 26.99 -7.21 3.15
N GLY A 162 26.53 -8.46 3.14
CA GLY A 162 25.68 -9.00 4.20
C GLY A 162 24.38 -8.21 4.34
N LEU A 163 24.18 -7.60 5.50
CA LEU A 163 22.99 -6.77 5.81
C LEU A 163 23.24 -5.27 5.63
N LYS A 164 24.33 -4.88 5.01
CA LYS A 164 24.61 -3.48 4.64
C LYS A 164 24.60 -3.34 3.13
N ALA A 165 24.11 -2.22 2.63
CA ALA A 165 24.12 -1.93 1.21
C ALA A 165 24.43 -0.46 0.92
N GLN A 166 25.13 -0.20 -0.18
CA GLN A 166 25.15 1.12 -0.81
C GLN A 166 23.96 1.21 -1.75
N ALA A 167 23.16 2.26 -1.59
CA ALA A 167 21.90 2.38 -2.32
C ALA A 167 21.57 3.83 -2.65
N ILE A 168 20.72 4.01 -3.67
CA ILE A 168 20.25 5.33 -4.14
C ILE A 168 18.78 5.48 -3.77
N LEU A 169 18.42 6.57 -3.11
CA LEU A 169 17.03 6.88 -2.79
C LEU A 169 16.21 7.16 -4.05
N THR A 170 15.04 6.52 -4.18
CA THR A 170 14.24 6.58 -5.43
C THR A 170 13.20 7.70 -5.46
N GLN A 171 12.85 8.28 -4.31
CA GLN A 171 11.75 9.26 -4.19
C GLN A 171 12.04 10.28 -3.08
N GLU A 172 11.36 11.43 -3.11
CA GLU A 172 11.47 12.44 -2.05
C GLU A 172 10.80 11.94 -0.75
N PRO A 173 11.49 12.00 0.40
CA PRO A 173 10.88 11.79 1.71
C PRO A 173 9.86 12.88 2.04
N TYR A 174 8.84 12.52 2.81
CA TYR A 174 7.84 13.45 3.35
C TYR A 174 8.23 14.00 4.72
N TYR A 175 9.02 13.26 5.51
CA TYR A 175 9.25 13.51 6.94
C TYR A 175 10.73 13.57 7.32
N ILE A 176 11.64 13.67 6.34
CA ILE A 176 13.09 13.76 6.54
C ILE A 176 13.63 14.90 5.67
N LYS A 177 13.82 16.08 6.25
CA LYS A 177 14.12 17.32 5.49
C LYS A 177 15.45 17.31 4.77
N ASP A 178 16.46 16.68 5.36
CA ASP A 178 17.83 16.71 4.87
C ASP A 178 18.16 15.53 3.94
N LEU A 179 17.15 14.75 3.54
CA LEU A 179 17.28 13.61 2.63
C LEU A 179 16.45 13.89 1.36
N HIS A 180 17.06 13.68 0.19
CA HIS A 180 16.44 13.96 -1.11
C HIS A 180 16.56 12.79 -2.07
N ALA A 181 15.68 12.72 -3.07
CA ALA A 181 15.79 11.71 -4.12
C ALA A 181 17.18 11.75 -4.79
N GLU A 182 17.63 10.60 -5.31
CA GLU A 182 18.96 10.41 -5.89
C GLU A 182 20.12 10.50 -4.86
N THR A 183 19.84 10.63 -3.56
CA THR A 183 20.87 10.56 -2.53
C THR A 183 21.45 9.15 -2.45
N GLU A 184 22.76 9.02 -2.63
CA GLU A 184 23.50 7.77 -2.41
C GLU A 184 23.94 7.67 -0.95
N MET A 185 23.60 6.57 -0.28
CA MET A 185 23.93 6.35 1.13
C MET A 185 24.09 4.87 1.48
N GLU A 186 24.77 4.59 2.60
CA GLU A 186 24.74 3.27 3.23
C GLU A 186 23.42 3.06 3.96
N ILE A 187 22.78 1.91 3.74
CA ILE A 187 21.57 1.47 4.42
C ILE A 187 21.80 0.16 5.17
N ASP A 188 21.05 -0.03 6.27
CA ASP A 188 21.04 -1.25 7.06
C ASP A 188 19.75 -2.04 6.79
N LEU A 189 19.90 -3.24 6.24
CA LEU A 189 18.80 -4.15 5.89
C LEU A 189 18.14 -4.78 7.12
N ASN A 190 18.65 -4.56 8.34
CA ASN A 190 17.86 -4.85 9.55
C ASN A 190 16.59 -4.00 9.65
N ASN A 191 16.52 -2.87 8.95
CA ASN A 191 15.34 -2.00 8.86
C ASN A 191 14.49 -2.29 7.61
N LEU A 192 14.71 -3.44 6.98
CA LEU A 192 13.99 -3.88 5.78
C LEU A 192 12.52 -4.13 6.08
N THR A 193 11.68 -3.59 5.21
CA THR A 193 10.23 -3.77 5.28
C THR A 193 9.64 -4.41 4.04
N ASP A 194 10.34 -4.32 2.91
CA ASP A 194 9.97 -5.00 1.67
C ASP A 194 11.14 -5.00 0.68
N TRP A 195 11.09 -5.79 -0.38
CA TRP A 195 12.03 -5.74 -1.50
C TRP A 195 11.37 -6.10 -2.83
N ILE A 196 11.97 -5.67 -3.95
CA ILE A 196 11.52 -5.98 -5.30
C ILE A 196 12.74 -6.32 -6.16
N LEU A 197 12.63 -7.37 -6.95
CA LEU A 197 13.57 -7.72 -8.02
C LEU A 197 12.90 -7.48 -9.37
N TYR A 198 13.51 -6.65 -10.20
CA TYR A 198 13.15 -6.52 -11.60
C TYR A 198 13.99 -7.48 -12.42
N THR A 199 13.35 -8.53 -12.93
CA THR A 199 13.99 -9.53 -13.80
C THR A 199 13.56 -9.31 -15.26
N PRO A 200 14.25 -9.93 -16.24
CA PRO A 200 13.81 -9.90 -17.63
C PRO A 200 12.40 -10.49 -17.86
N ASN A 201 11.91 -11.32 -16.94
CA ASN A 201 10.62 -12.00 -17.03
C ASN A 201 9.51 -11.30 -16.24
N GLY A 202 9.83 -10.23 -15.51
CA GLY A 202 8.89 -9.48 -14.69
C GLY A 202 9.40 -9.22 -13.27
N GLU A 203 8.48 -8.71 -12.45
CA GLU A 203 8.73 -8.34 -11.07
C GLU A 203 8.61 -9.56 -10.14
N ILE A 204 9.53 -9.67 -9.18
CA ILE A 204 9.48 -10.65 -8.10
C ILE A 204 9.62 -9.92 -6.76
N ALA A 205 8.69 -10.18 -5.85
CA ALA A 205 8.66 -9.64 -4.49
C ALA A 205 8.76 -10.80 -3.47
N PRO A 206 8.87 -10.53 -2.15
CA PRO A 206 8.90 -11.59 -1.15
C PRO A 206 7.79 -12.61 -1.35
N ASP A 207 6.54 -12.19 -1.52
CA ASP A 207 5.39 -13.08 -1.70
C ASP A 207 5.48 -13.99 -2.94
N SER A 208 6.23 -13.59 -3.96
CA SER A 208 6.37 -14.33 -5.22
C SER A 208 7.77 -14.92 -5.43
N VAL A 209 8.60 -15.01 -4.37
CA VAL A 209 9.99 -15.47 -4.46
C VAL A 209 10.15 -16.86 -5.11
N TYR A 210 9.13 -17.72 -5.01
CA TYR A 210 9.13 -19.06 -5.62
C TYR A 210 9.29 -19.01 -7.16
N LEU A 211 8.98 -17.88 -7.79
CA LEU A 211 9.22 -17.69 -9.22
C LEU A 211 10.70 -17.66 -9.60
N LEU A 212 11.62 -17.39 -8.65
CA LEU A 212 13.06 -17.49 -8.90
C LEU A 212 13.53 -18.93 -9.12
N GLU A 213 12.81 -19.92 -8.59
CA GLU A 213 13.15 -21.33 -8.78
C GLU A 213 12.74 -21.85 -10.17
N GLU A 214 11.93 -21.09 -10.90
CA GLU A 214 11.48 -21.41 -12.26
C GLU A 214 12.36 -20.78 -13.36
N VAL A 215 13.38 -20.00 -12.98
CA VAL A 215 14.29 -19.27 -13.89
C VAL A 215 15.62 -20.00 -14.10
#